data_AF-A0A2N3KSY4-F1
#
_entry.id   AF-A0A2N3KSY4-F1
#
_cell.length_a   1.000
_cell.length_b   1.000
_cell.length_c   1.000
_cell.angle_alpha   90.00
_cell.angle_beta   90.00
_cell.angle_gamma   90.00
#
_symmetry.space_group_name_H-M   'P 1'
#
loop_
_entity.id
_entity.type
_entity.pdbx_description
1 polymer ?
#
loop_
_entity_poly.entity_id
_entity_poly.type
_entity_poly.pdbx_seq_one_letter_code
_entity_poly.pdbx_strand_id
1 'polypeptide(L)'
;MRVLYWIIAIPLTILITIFAVANRQATTLSLWPLPFEMDLPLFVPVLGALLLGLLIGLLFEWLLTGKHRRANRKMESELTRLRRAQEAAREEERAAIASQKQAGQPPMVDAQSRADKTNTAPIQPAGV
;
A
#
# COMPACT_ATOMS: atom_id res chain seq x y z
N MET A 1 13.29 -6.89 -6.73
CA MET A 1 13.35 -7.86 -5.61
C MET A 1 14.14 -9.13 -5.92
N ARG A 2 14.00 -9.76 -7.09
CA ARG A 2 14.74 -11.01 -7.41
C ARG A 2 16.26 -10.88 -7.45
N VAL A 3 16.80 -9.74 -7.90
CA VAL A 3 18.26 -9.52 -7.98
C VAL A 3 18.91 -9.52 -6.59
N LEU A 4 18.29 -8.89 -5.59
CA LEU A 4 18.81 -8.88 -4.21
C LEU A 4 18.85 -10.30 -3.62
N TYR A 5 17.84 -11.11 -3.91
CA TYR A 5 17.84 -12.53 -3.54
C TYR A 5 19.03 -13.27 -4.15
N TRP A 6 19.29 -13.11 -5.46
CA TRP A 6 20.42 -13.77 -6.11
C TRP A 6 21.78 -13.28 -5.61
N ILE A 7 21.90 -11.99 -5.27
CA ILE A 7 23.11 -11.41 -4.67
C ILE A 7 23.45 -12.07 -3.33
N ILE A 8 22.46 -12.49 -2.55
CA ILE A 8 22.67 -13.14 -1.25
C ILE A 8 22.78 -14.66 -1.42
N ALA A 9 21.92 -15.25 -2.27
CA ALA A 9 21.85 -16.70 -2.46
C ALA A 9 23.12 -17.26 -3.08
N ILE A 10 23.68 -16.62 -4.12
CA ILE A 10 24.89 -17.09 -4.80
C ILE A 10 26.09 -17.22 -3.85
N PRO A 11 26.53 -16.16 -3.13
CA PRO A 11 27.67 -16.28 -2.23
C PRO A 11 27.39 -17.24 -1.08
N LEU A 12 26.16 -17.28 -0.56
CA LEU A 12 25.77 -18.25 0.46
C LEU A 12 25.93 -19.69 -0.04
N THR A 13 25.45 -19.99 -1.25
CA THR A 13 25.62 -21.32 -1.87
C THR A 13 27.10 -21.65 -2.07
N ILE A 14 27.90 -20.70 -2.56
CA ILE A 14 29.36 -20.90 -2.73
C ILE A 14 30.03 -21.24 -1.39
N LEU A 15 29.72 -20.50 -0.33
CA LEU A 15 30.21 -20.74 1.02
C LEU A 15 29.86 -22.16 1.51
N ILE A 16 28.60 -22.56 1.34
CA ILE A 16 28.13 -23.89 1.72
C ILE A 16 28.87 -24.97 0.92
N THR A 17 29.06 -24.78 -0.39
CA THR A 17 29.80 -25.72 -1.24
C THR A 17 31.26 -25.83 -0.83
N ILE A 18 31.95 -24.72 -0.60
CA ILE A 18 33.35 -24.72 -0.14
C ILE A 18 33.47 -25.45 1.20
N PHE A 19 32.58 -25.14 2.15
CA PHE A 19 32.54 -25.81 3.44
C PHE A 19 32.32 -27.31 3.30
N ALA A 20 31.39 -27.74 2.44
CA ALA A 20 31.11 -29.15 2.22
C ALA A 20 32.30 -29.90 1.60
N VAL A 21 32.96 -29.30 0.60
CA VAL A 21 34.12 -29.91 -0.07
C VAL A 21 35.33 -29.97 0.85
N ALA A 22 35.59 -28.90 1.63
CA ALA A 22 36.69 -28.84 2.57
C ALA A 22 36.52 -29.83 3.73
N ASN A 23 35.27 -30.03 4.19
CA ASN A 23 34.94 -30.90 5.33
C ASN A 23 34.34 -32.25 4.89
N ARG A 24 34.89 -32.82 3.81
CA ARG A 24 34.49 -34.15 3.29
C ARG A 24 35.03 -35.33 4.11
N GLN A 25 35.97 -35.07 5.02
CA GLN A 25 36.59 -36.09 5.85
C GLN A 25 35.56 -36.65 6.84
N ALA A 26 35.50 -37.98 6.95
CA ALA A 26 34.62 -38.63 7.91
C ALA A 26 35.05 -38.23 9.33
N THR A 27 34.11 -37.70 10.11
CA THR A 27 34.30 -37.31 11.51
C THR A 27 33.29 -38.08 12.35
N THR A 28 33.74 -38.66 13.44
CA THR A 28 32.86 -39.37 14.37
C THR A 28 31.95 -38.37 15.07
N LEU A 29 30.66 -38.43 14.76
CA LEU A 29 29.64 -37.65 15.42
C LEU A 29 29.08 -38.47 16.58
N SER A 30 29.42 -38.06 17.81
CA SER A 30 28.87 -38.62 19.04
C SER A 30 27.81 -37.67 19.60
N LEU A 31 26.58 -38.17 19.74
CA LEU A 31 25.42 -37.39 20.18
C LEU A 31 25.20 -37.54 21.68
N TRP A 32 26.04 -36.93 22.51
CA TRP A 32 25.84 -36.97 23.97
C TRP A 32 24.51 -36.29 24.36
N PRO A 33 23.66 -36.85 25.26
CA PRO A 33 23.79 -38.05 26.12
C PRO A 33 23.26 -39.37 25.52
N LEU A 34 22.92 -39.39 24.23
CA LEU A 34 22.49 -40.61 23.53
C LEU A 34 23.72 -41.48 23.17
N PRO A 35 23.67 -42.81 23.34
CA PRO A 35 24.76 -43.70 22.95
C PRO A 35 24.73 -43.97 21.44
N PHE A 36 24.77 -42.91 20.64
CA PHE A 36 24.70 -42.98 19.19
C PHE A 36 25.93 -42.31 18.58
N GLU A 37 26.71 -43.11 17.86
CA GLU A 37 27.93 -42.70 17.19
C GLU A 37 27.83 -43.10 15.72
N MET A 38 28.08 -42.14 14.85
CA MET A 38 28.12 -42.39 13.41
C MET A 38 29.28 -41.63 12.79
N ASP A 39 29.98 -42.29 11.87
CA ASP A 39 31.02 -41.65 11.07
C ASP A 39 30.39 -41.05 9.83
N LEU A 40 30.23 -39.72 9.81
CA LEU A 40 29.78 -38.99 8.63
C LEU A 40 30.72 -37.81 8.37
N PRO A 41 30.81 -37.33 7.12
CA PRO A 41 31.44 -36.06 6.84
C PRO A 41 30.77 -34.93 7.63
N LEU A 42 31.56 -34.04 8.24
CA LEU A 42 31.08 -32.97 9.13
C LEU A 42 30.03 -32.06 8.47
N PHE A 43 30.06 -31.92 7.14
CA PHE A 43 29.08 -31.11 6.43
C PHE A 43 27.65 -31.66 6.55
N VAL A 44 27.46 -32.97 6.69
CA VAL A 44 26.14 -33.60 6.74
C VAL A 44 25.31 -33.13 7.93
N PRO A 45 25.77 -33.29 9.20
CA PRO A 45 25.00 -32.84 10.35
C PRO A 45 24.84 -31.32 10.38
N VAL A 46 25.86 -30.55 9.94
CA VAL A 46 25.81 -29.08 9.93
C VAL A 46 24.77 -28.56 8.93
N LEU A 47 24.81 -29.02 7.68
CA LEU A 47 23.81 -28.63 6.67
C LEU A 47 22.42 -29.15 7.04
N GLY A 48 22.33 -30.36 7.60
CA GLY A 48 21.08 -30.92 8.10
C GLY A 48 20.44 -30.07 9.18
N ALA A 49 21.22 -29.66 10.19
CA ALA A 49 20.76 -28.76 11.25
C ALA A 49 20.36 -27.38 10.71
N LEU A 50 21.12 -26.83 9.76
CA LEU A 50 20.80 -25.55 9.12
C LEU A 50 19.48 -25.63 8.34
N LEU A 51 19.29 -26.70 7.56
CA LEU A 51 18.06 -26.94 6.80
C LEU A 51 16.86 -27.11 7.73
N LEU A 52 17.00 -27.90 8.80
CA LEU A 52 15.96 -28.06 9.81
C LEU A 52 15.61 -26.73 10.48
N GLY A 53 16.61 -25.94 10.86
CA GLY A 53 16.43 -24.59 11.40
C GLY A 53 15.68 -23.68 10.44
N LEU A 54 16.01 -23.73 9.14
CA LEU A 54 15.31 -22.97 8.11
C LEU A 54 13.84 -23.42 7.95
N LEU A 55 13.59 -24.73 7.88
CA LEU A 55 12.23 -25.27 7.78
C LEU A 55 11.38 -24.87 8.98
N ILE A 56 11.95 -24.95 10.19
CA ILE A 56 11.29 -24.50 11.42
C ILE A 56 11.02 -22.99 11.32
N GLY A 57 12.02 -22.18 10.98
CA GLY A 57 11.87 -20.73 10.81
C GLY A 57 10.76 -20.35 9.82
N LEU A 58 10.73 -21.02 8.66
CA LEU A 58 9.67 -20.84 7.64
C LEU A 58 8.30 -21.27 8.15
N LEU A 59 8.22 -22.36 8.94
CA LEU A 59 6.98 -22.81 9.54
C LEU A 59 6.47 -21.81 10.58
N PHE A 60 7.36 -21.26 11.41
CA PHE A 60 7.03 -20.19 12.35
C PHE A 60 6.57 -18.93 11.64
N GLU A 61 7.30 -18.46 10.61
CA GLU A 61 6.90 -17.33 9.77
C GLU A 61 5.49 -17.59 9.21
N TRP A 62 5.23 -18.76 8.64
CA TRP A 62 3.92 -19.11 8.08
C TRP A 62 2.79 -19.08 9.12
N LEU A 63 3.05 -19.59 10.33
CA LEU A 63 2.10 -19.55 11.44
C LEU A 63 1.83 -18.11 11.94
N LEU A 64 2.86 -17.27 11.99
CA LEU A 64 2.76 -15.87 12.43
C LEU A 64 2.10 -14.99 11.34
N THR A 65 2.53 -15.09 10.09
CA THR A 65 1.98 -14.34 8.95
C THR A 65 0.56 -14.80 8.60
N GLY A 66 0.20 -16.07 8.86
CA GLY A 66 -1.15 -16.61 8.66
C GLY A 66 -2.23 -15.81 9.40
N LYS A 67 -1.89 -15.25 10.57
CA LYS A 67 -2.78 -14.41 11.36
C LYS A 67 -2.93 -12.99 10.79
N HIS A 68 -1.94 -12.49 10.04
CA HIS A 68 -1.95 -11.16 9.40
C HIS A 68 -2.74 -11.09 8.08
N ARG A 69 -3.03 -12.21 7.41
CA ARG A 69 -3.89 -12.21 6.21
C ARG A 69 -5.31 -11.70 6.47
N ARG A 70 -5.85 -11.87 7.68
CA ARG A 70 -7.16 -11.31 8.08
C ARG A 70 -7.06 -9.83 8.47
N ALA A 71 -5.92 -9.39 9.01
CA ALA A 71 -5.71 -8.00 9.40
C ALA A 71 -5.53 -7.06 8.19
N ASN A 72 -4.76 -7.49 7.17
CA ASN A 72 -4.55 -6.68 5.97
C ASN A 72 -5.86 -6.39 5.21
N ARG A 73 -6.77 -7.38 5.12
CA ARG A 73 -8.08 -7.16 4.48
C ARG A 73 -8.96 -6.18 5.26
N LYS A 74 -8.89 -6.19 6.59
CA LYS A 74 -9.62 -5.22 7.42
C LYS A 74 -9.06 -3.80 7.28
N MET A 75 -7.73 -3.66 7.32
CA MET A 75 -7.05 -2.38 7.10
C MET A 75 -7.35 -1.79 5.72
N GLU A 76 -7.42 -2.62 4.66
CA GLU A 76 -7.77 -2.16 3.31
C GLU A 76 -9.22 -1.66 3.21
N SER A 77 -10.15 -2.32 3.91
CA SER A 77 -11.55 -1.87 3.98
C SER A 77 -11.73 -0.58 4.79
N GLU A 78 -10.98 -0.41 5.89
CA GLU A 78 -11.00 0.82 6.69
C GLU A 78 -10.37 2.00 5.95
N LEU A 79 -9.26 1.78 5.24
CA LEU A 79 -8.65 2.80 4.38
C LEU A 79 -9.60 3.24 3.26
N THR A 80 -10.32 2.31 2.65
CA THR A 80 -11.31 2.62 1.61
C THR A 80 -12.47 3.44 2.17
N ARG A 81 -12.96 3.08 3.37
CA ARG A 81 -14.05 3.80 4.04
C ARG A 81 -13.63 5.23 4.41
N LEU A 82 -12.43 5.39 4.98
CA LEU A 82 -11.89 6.70 5.35
C LEU A 82 -11.66 7.60 4.13
N ARG A 83 -11.16 7.05 3.02
CA ARG A 83 -10.99 7.80 1.76
C ARG A 83 -12.32 8.31 1.21
N ARG A 84 -13.36 7.46 1.16
CA ARG A 84 -14.70 7.87 0.72
C ARG A 84 -15.30 8.96 1.60
N ALA A 85 -15.10 8.87 2.92
CA ALA A 85 -15.57 9.91 3.84
C ALA A 85 -14.85 11.25 3.63
N GLN A 86 -13.55 11.24 3.35
CA GLN A 86 -12.82 12.46 3.02
C GLN A 86 -13.22 13.05 1.67
N GLU A 87 -13.49 12.22 0.67
CA GLU A 87 -13.96 12.67 -0.64
C GLU A 87 -15.33 13.35 -0.52
N ALA A 88 -16.29 12.74 0.19
CA ALA A 88 -17.60 13.32 0.43
C ALA A 88 -17.52 14.67 1.18
N ALA A 89 -16.71 14.74 2.25
CA ALA A 89 -16.53 15.99 2.99
C ALA A 89 -15.92 17.11 2.12
N ARG A 90 -14.98 16.78 1.23
CA ARG A 90 -14.39 17.75 0.28
C ARG A 90 -15.38 18.20 -0.79
N GLU A 91 -16.27 17.32 -1.22
CA GLU A 91 -17.33 17.67 -2.17
C GLU A 91 -18.34 18.63 -1.54
N GLU A 92 -18.75 18.38 -0.29
CA GLU A 92 -19.61 19.28 0.48
C GLU A 92 -18.97 20.66 0.68
N GLU A 93 -17.68 20.70 1.05
CA GLU A 93 -16.93 21.95 1.20
C GLU A 93 -16.85 22.73 -0.12
N ARG A 94 -16.58 22.05 -1.24
CA ARG A 94 -16.56 22.67 -2.58
C ARG A 94 -17.93 23.21 -2.99
N ALA A 95 -19.00 22.47 -2.68
CA ALA A 95 -20.37 22.90 -2.96
C ALA A 95 -20.76 24.13 -2.11
N ALA A 96 -20.33 24.18 -0.83
CA ALA A 96 -20.53 25.33 0.05
C ALA A 96 -19.74 26.57 -0.40
N ILE A 97 -18.50 26.39 -0.88
CA ILE A 97 -17.69 27.50 -1.44
C ILE A 97 -18.30 27.99 -2.76
N ALA A 98 -18.79 27.08 -3.62
CA ALA A 98 -19.43 27.44 -4.89
C ALA A 98 -20.74 28.21 -4.68
N SER A 99 -21.58 27.80 -3.72
CA SER A 99 -22.81 28.51 -3.37
C SER A 99 -22.53 29.87 -2.73
N GLN A 100 -21.49 29.98 -1.90
CA GLN A 100 -21.04 31.26 -1.35
C GLN A 100 -20.52 32.20 -2.45
N LYS A 101 -19.81 31.67 -3.45
CA LYS A 101 -19.30 32.45 -4.59
C LYS A 101 -20.43 32.94 -5.51
N GLN A 102 -21.50 32.17 -5.67
CA GLN A 102 -22.71 32.59 -6.40
C GLN A 102 -23.52 33.64 -5.64
N ALA A 103 -23.61 33.55 -4.30
CA ALA A 103 -24.29 34.55 -3.49
C ALA A 103 -23.55 35.90 -3.41
N GLY A 104 -22.25 35.93 -3.72
CA GLY A 104 -21.41 37.12 -3.71
C GLY A 104 -21.26 37.87 -5.05
N GLN A 105 -21.86 37.38 -6.14
CA GLN A 105 -21.82 38.06 -7.45
C GLN A 105 -22.94 39.12 -7.51
N PRO A 106 -22.66 40.44 -7.47
CA PRO A 106 -23.71 41.45 -7.56
C PRO A 106 -24.43 41.35 -8.91
N PRO A 107 -25.77 41.52 -8.95
CA PRO A 107 -26.53 41.42 -10.18
C PRO A 107 -26.01 42.45 -11.18
N MET A 108 -25.65 42.00 -12.38
CA MET A 108 -25.38 42.88 -13.50
C MET A 108 -26.62 43.74 -13.71
N VAL A 109 -26.49 45.05 -13.47
CA VAL A 109 -27.56 46.02 -13.64
C VAL A 109 -27.96 46.03 -15.11
N ASP A 110 -29.17 45.58 -15.39
CA ASP A 110 -29.80 45.63 -16.71
C ASP A 110 -29.88 47.09 -17.20
N ALA A 111 -28.87 47.49 -17.98
CA ALA A 111 -28.78 48.81 -18.59
C ALA A 111 -29.86 49.08 -19.66
N GLN A 112 -30.78 48.14 -19.90
CA GLN A 112 -31.76 48.21 -20.98
C GLN A 112 -33.12 48.79 -20.56
N SER A 113 -33.39 48.95 -19.26
CA SER A 113 -34.72 49.43 -18.79
C SER A 113 -34.88 50.97 -18.80
N ARG A 114 -33.79 51.74 -19.00
CA ARG A 114 -33.81 53.21 -18.89
C ARG A 114 -34.08 53.95 -20.20
N ALA A 115 -34.08 53.27 -21.35
CA ALA A 115 -34.19 53.91 -22.67
C ALA A 115 -35.62 54.11 -23.19
N ASP A 116 -36.65 53.51 -22.57
CA ASP A 116 -37.96 53.32 -23.20
C ASP A 116 -39.10 54.22 -22.66
N LYS A 117 -38.80 55.24 -21.83
CA LYS A 117 -39.86 56.03 -21.16
C LYS A 117 -39.86 57.54 -21.40
N THR A 118 -39.09 58.06 -22.35
CA THR A 118 -39.01 59.52 -22.60
C THR A 118 -39.66 60.02 -23.89
N ASN A 119 -40.43 59.21 -24.61
CA ASN A 119 -41.07 59.70 -25.83
C ASN A 119 -42.54 59.29 -25.95
N THR A 120 -43.46 60.09 -25.39
CA THR A 120 -44.82 60.31 -25.93
C THR A 120 -45.45 61.54 -25.26
N ALA A 121 -45.40 62.70 -25.92
CA ALA A 121 -46.36 63.80 -25.79
C ALA A 121 -46.22 64.72 -27.02
N PRO A 122 -47.24 65.49 -27.41
CA PRO A 122 -48.57 65.09 -27.87
C PRO A 122 -48.84 65.66 -29.28
N ILE A 123 -49.62 64.97 -30.11
CA ILE A 123 -50.09 65.53 -31.38
C ILE A 123 -51.48 64.98 -31.70
N GLN A 124 -52.51 65.82 -31.57
CA GLN A 124 -53.35 66.30 -32.70
C GLN A 124 -54.80 66.71 -32.33
N PRO A 125 -55.45 67.54 -33.18
CA PRO A 125 -56.47 68.52 -32.82
C PRO A 125 -57.89 68.17 -33.33
N ALA A 126 -58.90 68.86 -32.80
CA ALA A 126 -60.21 69.15 -33.40
C ALA A 126 -60.84 70.27 -32.54
N GLY A 127 -61.30 71.43 -33.02
CA GLY A 127 -62.12 71.68 -34.21
C GLY A 127 -63.60 71.69 -33.81
N VAL A 128 -64.12 72.81 -33.28
CA VAL A 128 -65.25 73.66 -33.75
C VAL A 128 -65.20 74.99 -32.98
#